data_AF-A0A2S4N8V8-F1
#
_entry.id   AF-A0A2S4N8V8-F1
#
_cell.length_a   1.000
_cell.length_b   1.000
_cell.length_c   1.000
_cell.angle_alpha   90.00
_cell.angle_beta   90.00
_cell.angle_gamma   90.00
#
_symmetry.space_group_name_H-M   'P 1'
#
loop_
_entity.id
_entity.type
_entity.pdbx_description
1 polymer ?
#
loop_
_entity_poly.entity_id
_entity_poly.type
_entity_poly.pdbx_seq_one_letter_code
_entity_poly.pdbx_strand_id
1 'polypeptide(L)'
;MSELNSKYNELSNEIYRNFIFYIPMSILDMEEFKKLPDETKSVIDRITYIDEDLNFIYENSLGFSTLLLKSGKLKNNCFKLIEYKETLSASSFNYLSENYLKQLETYAFFSNQLSLYFEKNSPEKDANTLALFNCQSINFNSHISEVEKITGLKSQTFNQQNFIQEVKETPVFKKFSFNIKPKEKSFIDFISHEKNKEIEKIILEKFQNEKGKKLRYLIEYLNELGIISMVHGDRTKIYSAMKNSFNWEIGTHQSIFGNWFSIPNKEYTKFKETLNSYFPFLS
;
A
#
# COMPACT_ATOMS: atom_id res chain seq x y z
N MET A 1 7.32 -10.33 -33.93
CA MET A 1 6.79 -9.70 -32.68
C MET A 1 5.50 -10.36 -32.20
N SER A 2 4.53 -10.71 -33.06
CA SER A 2 3.30 -11.39 -32.62
C SER A 2 3.54 -12.77 -31.98
N GLU A 3 4.47 -13.56 -32.54
CA GLU A 3 4.78 -14.91 -32.05
C GLU A 3 5.43 -14.92 -30.66
N LEU A 4 6.43 -14.06 -30.43
CA LEU A 4 7.10 -13.95 -29.12
C LEU A 4 6.11 -13.49 -28.03
N ASN A 5 5.23 -12.55 -28.37
CA ASN A 5 4.18 -12.09 -27.47
C ASN A 5 3.17 -13.21 -27.16
N SER A 6 2.83 -14.05 -28.15
CA SER A 6 1.97 -15.22 -27.95
C SER A 6 2.61 -16.22 -26.98
N LYS A 7 3.89 -16.56 -27.16
CA LYS A 7 4.64 -17.46 -26.28
C LYS A 7 4.76 -16.90 -24.86
N TYR A 8 4.99 -15.59 -24.72
CA TYR A 8 5.01 -14.92 -23.41
C TYR A 8 3.63 -14.98 -22.72
N ASN A 9 2.55 -14.69 -23.45
CA ASN A 9 1.19 -14.74 -22.91
C ASN A 9 0.83 -16.16 -22.49
N GLU A 10 1.24 -17.17 -23.26
CA GLU A 10 1.04 -18.57 -22.94
C GLU A 10 1.67 -18.95 -21.58
N LEU A 11 2.93 -18.57 -21.35
CA LEU A 11 3.60 -18.79 -20.07
C LEU A 11 2.95 -17.98 -18.93
N SER A 12 2.58 -16.73 -19.21
CA SER A 12 1.98 -15.82 -18.23
C SER A 12 0.60 -16.29 -17.76
N ASN A 13 -0.21 -16.87 -18.65
CA ASN A 13 -1.52 -17.39 -18.30
C ASN A 13 -1.43 -18.50 -17.24
N GLU A 14 -0.39 -19.34 -17.27
CA GLU A 14 -0.16 -20.36 -16.24
C GLU A 14 0.29 -19.77 -14.90
N ILE A 15 0.84 -18.54 -14.87
CA ILE A 15 1.05 -17.78 -13.63
C ILE A 15 -0.28 -17.29 -13.05
N TYR A 16 -1.26 -16.96 -13.88
CA TYR A 16 -2.55 -16.43 -13.43
C TYR A 16 -3.52 -17.52 -13.00
N ARG A 17 -3.61 -18.61 -13.76
CA ARG A 17 -4.51 -19.73 -13.45
C ARG A 17 -4.26 -20.29 -12.07
N ASN A 18 -5.35 -20.52 -11.35
CA ASN A 18 -5.42 -20.99 -9.98
C ASN A 18 -4.63 -20.12 -8.99
N PHE A 19 -4.41 -18.83 -9.30
CA PHE A 19 -3.82 -17.89 -8.35
C PHE A 19 -4.89 -17.46 -7.35
N ILE A 20 -4.62 -17.68 -6.08
CA ILE A 20 -5.48 -17.33 -4.95
C ILE A 20 -4.98 -16.03 -4.35
N PHE A 21 -5.90 -15.13 -4.04
CA PHE A 21 -5.60 -13.87 -3.38
C PHE A 21 -6.75 -13.45 -2.45
N TYR A 22 -6.44 -12.52 -1.55
CA TYR A 22 -7.37 -11.91 -0.61
C TYR A 22 -7.07 -10.41 -0.54
N ILE A 23 -8.09 -9.59 -0.73
CA ILE A 23 -7.98 -8.12 -0.67
C ILE A 23 -8.82 -7.65 0.51
N PRO A 24 -8.20 -7.26 1.64
CA PRO A 24 -8.95 -6.76 2.77
C PRO A 24 -9.52 -5.37 2.50
N MET A 25 -10.69 -5.05 3.06
CA MET A 25 -11.23 -3.70 3.00
C MET A 25 -10.29 -2.67 3.67
N SER A 26 -9.55 -3.11 4.70
CA SER A 26 -8.68 -2.24 5.50
C SER A 26 -7.55 -1.55 4.74
N ILE A 27 -7.18 -2.06 3.55
CA ILE A 27 -6.12 -1.46 2.71
C ILE A 27 -6.66 -0.51 1.64
N LEU A 28 -7.98 -0.37 1.54
CA LEU A 28 -8.63 0.48 0.54
C LEU A 28 -9.01 1.83 1.14
N ASP A 29 -8.88 2.88 0.33
CA ASP A 29 -9.46 4.18 0.67
C ASP A 29 -11.00 4.10 0.52
N MET A 30 -11.72 4.30 1.63
CA MET A 30 -13.18 4.15 1.66
C MET A 30 -13.91 5.11 0.72
N GLU A 31 -13.34 6.29 0.42
CA GLU A 31 -13.94 7.25 -0.50
C GLU A 31 -13.72 6.87 -1.96
N GLU A 32 -12.65 6.13 -2.28
CA GLU A 32 -12.45 5.53 -3.59
C GLU A 32 -13.25 4.24 -3.75
N PHE A 33 -13.29 3.40 -2.71
CA PHE A 33 -14.02 2.15 -2.70
C PHE A 33 -15.51 2.33 -3.03
N LYS A 34 -16.16 3.34 -2.46
CA LYS A 34 -17.57 3.66 -2.74
C LYS A 34 -17.84 3.94 -4.23
N LYS A 35 -16.84 4.41 -4.97
CA LYS A 35 -16.94 4.75 -6.40
C LYS A 35 -16.73 3.55 -7.32
N LEU A 36 -16.27 2.41 -6.79
CA LEU A 36 -16.06 1.21 -7.60
C LEU A 36 -17.39 0.59 -8.04
N PRO A 37 -17.43 -0.08 -9.20
CA PRO A 37 -18.57 -0.93 -9.59
C PRO A 37 -18.86 -1.99 -8.52
N ASP A 38 -20.12 -2.36 -8.34
CA ASP A 38 -20.52 -3.33 -7.32
C ASP A 38 -19.88 -4.72 -7.52
N GLU A 39 -19.62 -5.09 -8.76
CA GLU A 39 -18.85 -6.28 -9.14
C GLU A 39 -17.44 -6.26 -8.52
N THR A 40 -16.76 -5.11 -8.53
CA THR A 40 -15.43 -4.96 -7.92
C THR A 40 -15.49 -4.95 -6.39
N LYS A 41 -16.57 -4.40 -5.82
CA LYS A 41 -16.80 -4.44 -4.37
C LYS A 41 -16.99 -5.86 -3.85
N SER A 42 -17.55 -6.74 -4.68
CA SER A 42 -17.82 -8.15 -4.32
C SER A 42 -16.58 -9.03 -4.12
N VAL A 43 -15.40 -8.53 -4.52
CA VAL A 43 -14.08 -9.20 -4.39
C VAL A 43 -13.43 -8.93 -3.03
N ILE A 44 -13.85 -7.87 -2.34
CA ILE A 44 -13.22 -7.39 -1.11
C ILE A 44 -13.67 -8.23 0.09
N ASP A 45 -12.75 -8.45 1.02
CA ASP A 45 -12.92 -9.32 2.19
C ASP A 45 -13.31 -10.76 1.84
N ARG A 46 -12.97 -11.20 0.62
CA ARG A 46 -13.27 -12.54 0.12
C ARG A 46 -12.04 -13.21 -0.45
N ILE A 47 -11.97 -14.53 -0.26
CA ILE A 47 -10.97 -15.34 -0.93
C ILE A 47 -11.41 -15.46 -2.38
N THR A 48 -10.52 -15.03 -3.27
CA THR A 48 -10.77 -15.06 -4.71
C THR A 48 -9.69 -15.90 -5.36
N TYR A 49 -10.05 -16.67 -6.36
CA TYR A 49 -9.07 -17.31 -7.23
C TYR A 49 -9.43 -17.11 -8.70
N ILE A 50 -8.41 -17.21 -9.54
CA ILE A 50 -8.56 -17.18 -11.00
C ILE A 50 -8.70 -18.63 -11.48
N ASP A 51 -9.78 -19.01 -12.14
CA ASP A 51 -9.97 -20.38 -12.63
C ASP A 51 -9.11 -20.69 -13.87
N GLU A 52 -9.34 -21.86 -14.46
CA GLU A 52 -8.66 -22.32 -15.68
C GLU A 52 -8.93 -21.44 -16.91
N ASP A 53 -10.11 -20.82 -16.96
CA ASP A 53 -10.58 -19.96 -18.04
C ASP A 53 -10.31 -18.47 -17.77
N LEU A 54 -9.54 -18.17 -16.72
CA LEU A 54 -9.19 -16.82 -16.26
C LEU A 54 -10.37 -16.02 -15.71
N ASN A 55 -11.44 -16.68 -15.27
CA ASN A 55 -12.52 -16.04 -14.55
C ASN A 55 -12.18 -15.89 -13.06
N PHE A 56 -12.69 -14.83 -12.45
CA PHE A 56 -12.61 -14.67 -11.00
C PHE A 56 -13.73 -15.45 -10.34
N ILE A 57 -13.34 -16.37 -9.45
CA ILE A 57 -14.26 -17.17 -8.65
C ILE A 57 -14.13 -16.72 -7.18
N TYR A 58 -15.27 -16.48 -6.56
CA TYR A 58 -15.38 -15.97 -5.20
C TYR A 58 -15.85 -17.08 -4.27
N GLU A 59 -15.01 -17.52 -3.35
CA GLU A 59 -15.37 -18.58 -2.40
C GLU A 59 -15.10 -18.15 -0.96
N ASN A 60 -15.89 -18.69 -0.04
CA ASN A 60 -15.65 -18.52 1.40
C ASN A 60 -14.57 -19.49 1.90
N SER A 61 -14.31 -20.59 1.18
CA SER A 61 -13.29 -21.58 1.52
C SER A 61 -12.92 -22.39 0.28
N LEU A 62 -11.63 -22.58 0.00
CA LEU A 62 -11.16 -23.33 -1.16
C LEU A 62 -10.72 -24.76 -0.78
N GLY A 63 -11.00 -25.72 -1.66
CA GLY A 63 -10.51 -27.09 -1.52
C GLY A 63 -9.03 -27.23 -1.90
N PHE A 64 -8.32 -28.16 -1.25
CA PHE A 64 -6.89 -28.42 -1.51
C PHE A 64 -6.61 -28.89 -2.95
N SER A 65 -7.58 -29.53 -3.60
CA SER A 65 -7.49 -30.00 -4.99
C SER A 65 -7.19 -28.87 -5.98
N THR A 66 -7.68 -27.66 -5.72
CA THR A 66 -7.49 -26.47 -6.58
C THR A 66 -6.02 -26.05 -6.65
N LEU A 67 -5.21 -26.36 -5.62
CA LEU A 67 -3.79 -26.02 -5.59
C LEU A 67 -2.87 -27.03 -6.26
N LEU A 68 -3.22 -28.32 -6.25
CA LEU A 68 -2.43 -29.34 -6.96
C LEU A 68 -2.31 -28.98 -8.44
N LEU A 69 -3.35 -28.36 -9.01
CA LEU A 69 -3.36 -27.84 -10.37
C LEU A 69 -2.26 -26.80 -10.61
N LYS A 70 -2.00 -25.91 -9.65
CA LYS A 70 -1.01 -24.84 -9.80
C LYS A 70 0.40 -25.36 -10.04
N SER A 71 0.82 -26.36 -9.25
CA SER A 71 2.14 -26.98 -9.41
C SER A 71 2.32 -27.60 -10.81
N GLY A 72 1.26 -28.25 -11.32
CA GLY A 72 1.24 -28.81 -12.67
C GLY A 72 1.36 -27.74 -13.76
N LYS A 73 0.64 -26.61 -13.61
CA LYS A 73 0.72 -25.48 -14.55
C LYS A 73 2.12 -24.87 -14.62
N LEU A 74 2.73 -24.61 -13.46
CA LEU A 74 4.08 -24.05 -13.41
C LEU A 74 5.12 -25.03 -13.98
N LYS A 75 5.00 -26.32 -13.69
CA LYS A 75 5.85 -27.35 -14.30
C LYS A 75 5.71 -27.42 -15.82
N ASN A 76 4.51 -27.21 -16.36
CA ASN A 76 4.31 -27.13 -17.81
C ASN A 76 5.11 -25.97 -18.43
N ASN A 77 5.18 -24.83 -17.74
CA ASN A 77 6.02 -23.72 -18.20
C ASN A 77 7.52 -24.07 -18.22
N CYS A 78 8.01 -24.89 -17.29
CA CYS A 78 9.39 -25.37 -17.34
C CYS A 78 9.67 -26.14 -18.64
N PHE A 79 8.77 -27.05 -19.03
CA PHE A 79 8.91 -27.79 -20.31
C PHE A 79 8.88 -26.85 -21.52
N LYS A 80 7.96 -25.89 -21.55
CA LYS A 80 7.88 -24.89 -22.62
C LYS A 80 9.12 -24.01 -22.70
N LEU A 81 9.69 -23.60 -21.56
CA LEU A 81 10.93 -22.82 -21.54
C LEU A 81 12.10 -23.62 -22.12
N ILE A 82 12.18 -24.92 -21.86
CA ILE A 82 13.19 -25.79 -22.48
C ILE A 82 12.98 -25.85 -24.00
N GLU A 83 11.74 -26.08 -24.46
CA GLU A 83 11.41 -26.08 -25.90
C GLU A 83 11.74 -24.74 -26.57
N TYR A 84 11.40 -23.62 -25.93
CA TYR A 84 11.68 -22.28 -26.45
C TYR A 84 13.18 -21.97 -26.48
N LYS A 85 13.96 -22.54 -25.56
CA LYS A 85 15.41 -22.42 -25.57
C LYS A 85 16.03 -23.08 -26.80
N GLU A 86 15.44 -24.18 -27.26
CA GLU A 86 15.89 -24.92 -28.45
C GLU A 86 15.39 -24.30 -29.76
N THR A 87 14.19 -23.72 -29.75
CA THR A 87 13.50 -23.24 -30.97
C THR A 87 13.69 -21.75 -31.26
N LEU A 88 13.94 -20.91 -30.26
CA LEU A 88 14.13 -19.48 -30.44
C LEU A 88 15.62 -19.13 -30.61
N SER A 89 15.87 -17.99 -31.27
CA SER A 89 17.21 -17.38 -31.22
C SER A 89 17.57 -17.00 -29.77
N ALA A 90 18.86 -17.02 -29.45
CA ALA A 90 19.35 -16.71 -28.10
C ALA A 90 18.84 -15.34 -27.58
N SER A 91 18.81 -14.31 -28.43
CA SER A 91 18.30 -12.98 -28.05
C SER A 91 16.80 -12.98 -27.75
N SER A 92 16.00 -13.70 -28.56
CA SER A 92 14.56 -13.81 -28.35
C SER A 92 14.22 -14.63 -27.11
N PHE A 93 14.95 -15.73 -26.89
CA PHE A 93 14.80 -16.55 -25.70
C PHE A 93 15.15 -15.73 -24.44
N ASN A 94 16.32 -15.08 -24.41
CA ASN A 94 16.74 -14.25 -23.28
C ASN A 94 15.67 -13.19 -22.94
N TYR A 95 15.25 -12.42 -23.94
CA TYR A 95 14.20 -11.40 -23.76
C TYR A 95 12.90 -12.00 -23.20
N LEU A 96 12.41 -13.11 -23.75
CA LEU A 96 11.20 -13.76 -23.25
C LEU A 96 11.38 -14.26 -21.81
N SER A 97 12.50 -14.89 -21.50
CA SER A 97 12.78 -15.44 -20.17
C SER A 97 12.98 -14.36 -19.10
N GLU A 98 13.59 -13.22 -19.44
CA GLU A 98 13.73 -12.07 -18.53
C GLU A 98 12.36 -11.49 -18.18
N ASN A 99 11.51 -11.26 -19.18
CA ASN A 99 10.15 -10.73 -18.94
C ASN A 99 9.29 -11.74 -18.17
N TYR A 100 9.39 -13.03 -18.50
CA TYR A 100 8.68 -14.08 -17.78
C TYR A 100 9.13 -14.16 -16.31
N LEU A 101 10.44 -14.13 -16.05
CA LEU A 101 10.98 -14.16 -14.70
C LEU A 101 10.53 -12.94 -13.88
N LYS A 102 10.55 -11.74 -14.47
CA LYS A 102 10.05 -10.52 -13.81
C LYS A 102 8.58 -10.63 -13.41
N GLN A 103 7.74 -11.20 -14.29
CA GLN A 103 6.33 -11.45 -13.99
C GLN A 103 6.18 -12.47 -12.85
N LEU A 104 6.98 -13.54 -12.90
CA LEU A 104 6.98 -14.59 -11.89
C LEU A 104 7.39 -14.07 -10.51
N GLU A 105 8.45 -13.26 -10.43
CA GLU A 105 8.91 -12.60 -9.20
C GLU A 105 7.84 -11.73 -8.57
N THR A 106 7.10 -10.99 -9.40
CA THR A 106 6.00 -10.13 -8.95
C THR A 106 4.91 -10.96 -8.25
N TYR A 107 4.50 -12.07 -8.86
CA TYR A 107 3.48 -12.95 -8.29
C TYR A 107 3.99 -13.73 -7.07
N ALA A 108 5.25 -14.14 -7.08
CA ALA A 108 5.89 -14.76 -5.92
C ALA A 108 5.94 -13.79 -4.73
N PHE A 109 6.30 -12.51 -4.96
CA PHE A 109 6.29 -11.47 -3.94
C PHE A 109 4.90 -11.35 -3.30
N PHE A 110 3.85 -11.16 -4.11
CA PHE A 110 2.49 -11.06 -3.58
C PHE A 110 2.09 -12.33 -2.83
N SER A 111 2.36 -13.51 -3.41
CA SER A 111 2.04 -14.78 -2.77
C SER A 111 2.73 -14.97 -1.42
N ASN A 112 3.97 -14.51 -1.26
CA ASN A 112 4.72 -14.60 -0.01
C ASN A 112 4.14 -13.70 1.09
N GLN A 113 3.37 -12.68 0.74
CA GLN A 113 2.76 -11.76 1.70
C GLN A 113 1.31 -12.13 2.07
N LEU A 114 0.64 -12.97 1.28
CA LEU A 114 -0.80 -13.24 1.43
C LEU A 114 -1.15 -13.81 2.80
N SER A 115 -0.40 -14.78 3.32
CA SER A 115 -0.65 -15.37 4.64
C SER A 115 -0.63 -14.31 5.73
N LEU A 116 0.42 -13.47 5.77
CA LEU A 116 0.56 -12.40 6.74
C LEU A 116 -0.55 -11.35 6.61
N TYR A 117 -0.90 -10.97 5.39
CA TYR A 117 -1.99 -10.03 5.15
C TYR A 117 -3.35 -10.60 5.60
N PHE A 118 -3.61 -11.88 5.33
CA PHE A 118 -4.83 -12.54 5.74
C PHE A 118 -4.92 -12.66 7.27
N GLU A 119 -3.87 -13.10 7.96
CA GLU A 119 -3.85 -13.19 9.43
C GLU A 119 -4.09 -11.85 10.13
N LYS A 120 -3.60 -10.76 9.53
CA LYS A 120 -3.70 -9.42 10.11
C LYS A 120 -5.06 -8.78 9.87
N ASN A 121 -5.68 -9.03 8.71
CA ASN A 121 -6.83 -8.24 8.26
C ASN A 121 -8.13 -9.04 8.13
N SER A 122 -8.07 -10.36 7.95
CA SER A 122 -9.28 -11.18 7.83
C SER A 122 -9.99 -11.27 9.17
N PRO A 123 -11.32 -11.07 9.21
CA PRO A 123 -12.12 -11.32 10.40
C PRO A 123 -12.12 -12.81 10.78
N GLU A 124 -11.99 -13.70 9.79
CA GLU A 124 -11.98 -15.15 9.96
C GLU A 124 -10.62 -15.74 9.57
N LYS A 125 -9.92 -16.32 10.55
CA LYS A 125 -8.57 -16.88 10.37
C LYS A 125 -8.64 -18.38 10.11
N ASP A 126 -9.16 -18.73 8.94
CA ASP A 126 -9.26 -20.13 8.52
C ASP A 126 -7.87 -20.74 8.27
N ALA A 127 -7.57 -21.84 8.97
CA ALA A 127 -6.29 -22.53 8.88
C ALA A 127 -6.08 -23.17 7.50
N ASN A 128 -7.15 -23.60 6.83
CA ASN A 128 -7.04 -24.16 5.48
C ASN A 128 -6.56 -23.07 4.52
N THR A 129 -7.19 -21.90 4.52
CA THR A 129 -6.80 -20.75 3.69
C THR A 129 -5.34 -20.34 3.90
N LEU A 130 -4.88 -20.30 5.15
CA LEU A 130 -3.47 -20.05 5.46
C LEU A 130 -2.54 -21.12 4.86
N ALA A 131 -2.90 -22.39 5.01
CA ALA A 131 -2.16 -23.48 4.38
C ALA A 131 -2.14 -23.35 2.86
N LEU A 132 -3.24 -22.89 2.25
CA LEU A 132 -3.32 -22.66 0.81
C LEU A 132 -2.36 -21.56 0.35
N PHE A 133 -2.34 -20.41 1.02
CA PHE A 133 -1.41 -19.32 0.70
C PHE A 133 0.05 -19.74 0.86
N ASN A 134 0.37 -20.49 1.93
CA ASN A 134 1.71 -21.03 2.14
C ASN A 134 2.12 -22.01 1.04
N CYS A 135 1.22 -22.90 0.62
CA CYS A 135 1.48 -23.83 -0.47
C CYS A 135 1.69 -23.08 -1.81
N GLN A 136 0.89 -22.05 -2.09
CA GLN A 136 1.07 -21.21 -3.27
C GLN A 136 2.44 -20.52 -3.27
N SER A 137 2.86 -19.97 -2.13
CA SER A 137 4.19 -19.37 -1.95
C SER A 137 5.31 -20.38 -2.26
N ILE A 138 5.21 -21.60 -1.73
CA ILE A 138 6.17 -22.68 -2.00
C ILE A 138 6.23 -23.02 -3.50
N ASN A 139 5.07 -23.13 -4.16
CA ASN A 139 4.99 -23.42 -5.59
C ASN A 139 5.72 -22.35 -6.43
N PHE A 140 5.48 -21.06 -6.12
CA PHE A 140 6.14 -19.97 -6.83
C PHE A 140 7.66 -19.92 -6.59
N ASN A 141 8.10 -20.05 -5.34
CA ASN A 141 9.54 -20.01 -5.01
C ASN A 141 10.29 -21.22 -5.60
N SER A 142 9.65 -22.39 -5.60
CA SER A 142 10.21 -23.59 -6.25
C SER A 142 10.31 -23.40 -7.77
N HIS A 143 9.27 -22.82 -8.38
CA HIS A 143 9.25 -22.54 -9.82
C HIS A 143 10.33 -21.52 -10.23
N ILE A 144 10.52 -20.44 -9.46
CA ILE A 144 11.64 -19.51 -9.68
C ILE A 144 12.97 -20.27 -9.73
N SER A 145 13.19 -21.16 -8.76
CA SER A 145 14.42 -21.96 -8.70
C SER A 145 14.61 -22.88 -9.92
N GLU A 146 13.54 -23.39 -10.52
CA GLU A 146 13.59 -24.17 -11.75
C GLU A 146 13.85 -23.29 -12.99
N VAL A 147 13.18 -22.15 -13.08
CA VAL A 147 13.36 -21.18 -14.17
C VAL A 147 14.81 -20.66 -14.19
N GLU A 148 15.40 -20.36 -13.03
CA GLU A 148 16.81 -19.97 -12.94
C GLU A 148 17.74 -21.05 -13.50
N LYS A 149 17.47 -22.34 -13.19
CA LYS A 149 18.28 -23.46 -13.69
C LYS A 149 18.17 -23.60 -15.22
N ILE A 150 16.96 -23.42 -15.77
CA ILE A 150 16.71 -23.58 -17.21
C ILE A 150 17.33 -22.42 -18.01
N THR A 151 17.15 -21.20 -17.52
CA THR A 151 17.48 -19.97 -18.25
C THR A 151 18.91 -19.49 -17.97
N GLY A 152 19.48 -19.84 -16.81
CA GLY A 152 20.74 -19.28 -16.30
C GLY A 152 20.58 -17.87 -15.71
N LEU A 153 19.37 -17.30 -15.74
CA LEU A 153 19.06 -16.02 -15.11
C LEU A 153 19.04 -16.17 -13.59
N LYS A 154 19.22 -15.05 -12.90
CA LYS A 154 19.06 -14.95 -11.46
C LYS A 154 17.91 -14.05 -11.11
N SER A 155 17.07 -14.55 -10.22
CA SER A 155 15.99 -13.76 -9.67
C SER A 155 16.57 -12.56 -8.94
N GLN A 156 15.96 -11.41 -9.16
CA GLN A 156 16.29 -10.19 -8.45
C GLN A 156 15.36 -10.04 -7.27
N THR A 157 15.85 -9.43 -6.19
CA THR A 157 14.98 -9.05 -5.08
C THR A 157 13.93 -8.08 -5.62
N PHE A 158 12.65 -8.49 -5.60
CA PHE A 158 11.55 -7.64 -6.05
C PHE A 158 11.60 -6.29 -5.32
N ASN A 159 11.86 -5.21 -6.06
CA ASN A 159 11.88 -3.87 -5.51
C ASN A 159 10.47 -3.26 -5.65
N GLN A 160 9.74 -3.25 -4.55
CA GLN A 160 8.38 -2.71 -4.48
C GLN A 160 8.32 -1.24 -4.94
N GLN A 161 9.33 -0.42 -4.67
CA GLN A 161 9.35 0.99 -5.06
C GLN A 161 9.46 1.14 -6.58
N ASN A 162 10.35 0.37 -7.20
CA ASN A 162 10.50 0.35 -8.65
C ASN A 162 9.22 -0.15 -9.31
N PHE A 163 8.62 -1.23 -8.81
CA PHE A 163 7.36 -1.74 -9.33
C PHE A 163 6.22 -0.72 -9.21
N ILE A 164 6.07 -0.07 -8.05
CA ILE A 164 5.06 0.98 -7.87
C ILE A 164 5.29 2.13 -8.86
N GLN A 165 6.55 2.51 -9.11
CA GLN A 165 6.89 3.54 -10.08
C GLN A 165 6.52 3.12 -11.51
N GLU A 166 6.86 1.89 -11.91
CA GLU A 166 6.48 1.33 -13.21
C GLU A 166 4.96 1.28 -13.38
N VAL A 167 4.22 0.80 -12.36
CA VAL A 167 2.76 0.77 -12.35
C VAL A 167 2.19 2.17 -12.47
N LYS A 168 2.71 3.15 -11.73
CA LYS A 168 2.30 4.57 -11.81
C LYS A 168 2.48 5.15 -13.20
N GLU A 169 3.44 4.65 -13.96
CA GLU A 169 3.72 5.11 -15.31
C GLU A 169 2.79 4.49 -16.36
N THR A 170 2.07 3.41 -16.01
CA THR A 170 1.13 2.76 -16.93
C THR A 170 -0.04 3.67 -17.31
N PRO A 171 -0.56 3.58 -18.55
CA PRO A 171 -1.72 4.35 -18.98
C PRO A 171 -2.95 4.11 -18.11
N VAL A 172 -3.12 2.89 -17.61
CA VAL A 172 -4.21 2.48 -16.72
C VAL A 172 -4.10 3.26 -15.40
N PHE A 173 -2.96 3.20 -14.72
CA PHE A 173 -2.79 3.89 -13.44
C PHE A 173 -2.85 5.41 -13.59
N LYS A 174 -2.27 5.97 -14.65
CA LYS A 174 -2.39 7.42 -14.96
C LYS A 174 -3.86 7.82 -15.04
N LYS A 175 -4.68 7.09 -15.81
CA LYS A 175 -6.12 7.32 -15.94
C LYS A 175 -6.87 7.21 -14.62
N PHE A 176 -6.48 6.29 -13.72
CA PHE A 176 -7.04 6.19 -12.36
C PHE A 176 -6.59 7.34 -11.46
N SER A 177 -5.30 7.71 -11.49
CA SER A 177 -4.70 8.75 -10.63
C SER A 177 -5.27 10.15 -10.85
N PHE A 178 -5.76 10.47 -12.06
CA PHE A 178 -6.43 11.74 -12.34
C PHE A 178 -7.81 11.88 -11.66
N ASN A 179 -8.42 10.77 -11.20
CA ASN A 179 -9.72 10.78 -10.53
C ASN A 179 -9.62 10.70 -9.00
N ILE A 180 -8.41 10.54 -8.47
CA ILE A 180 -8.14 10.53 -7.04
C ILE A 180 -7.88 11.97 -6.62
N LYS A 181 -8.81 12.57 -5.88
CA LYS A 181 -8.56 13.86 -5.24
C LYS A 181 -7.38 13.65 -4.28
N PRO A 182 -6.36 14.52 -4.29
CA PRO A 182 -5.24 14.37 -3.36
C PRO A 182 -5.79 14.30 -1.94
N LYS A 183 -5.43 13.23 -1.22
CA LYS A 183 -5.83 13.03 0.17
C LYS A 183 -5.48 14.28 0.96
N GLU A 184 -6.49 14.92 1.55
CA GLU A 184 -6.28 16.09 2.39
C GLU A 184 -5.39 15.66 3.57
N LYS A 185 -4.31 16.40 3.80
CA LYS A 185 -3.37 16.11 4.88
C LYS A 185 -4.11 16.23 6.22
N SER A 186 -3.89 15.24 7.08
CA SER A 186 -4.29 15.24 8.48
C SER A 186 -3.27 16.01 9.33
N PHE A 187 -3.65 16.41 10.54
CA PHE A 187 -2.77 17.20 11.40
C PHE A 187 -1.49 16.44 11.77
N ILE A 188 -1.56 15.13 12.02
CA ILE A 188 -0.39 14.28 12.25
C ILE A 188 0.64 14.32 11.10
N ASP A 189 0.23 14.56 9.85
CA ASP A 189 1.13 14.65 8.70
C ASP A 189 2.07 15.87 8.76
N PHE A 190 1.82 16.80 9.69
CA PHE A 190 2.67 17.97 9.95
C PHE A 190 3.61 17.78 11.16
N ILE A 191 3.45 16.70 11.93
CA ILE A 191 4.24 16.42 13.13
C ILE A 191 5.45 15.55 12.75
N SER A 192 6.61 16.16 12.67
CA SER A 192 7.88 15.57 12.21
C SER A 192 8.63 14.80 13.29
N HIS A 193 7.93 14.36 14.35
CA HIS A 193 8.51 13.68 15.51
C HIS A 193 8.15 12.18 15.51
N GLU A 194 9.05 11.32 16.00
CA GLU A 194 8.84 9.86 16.04
C GLU A 194 7.57 9.45 16.85
N LYS A 195 7.24 10.23 17.88
CA LYS A 195 6.04 10.09 18.71
C LYS A 195 4.82 10.88 18.19
N ASN A 196 4.72 11.10 16.87
CA ASN A 196 3.67 11.95 16.28
C ASN A 196 2.23 11.57 16.68
N LYS A 197 1.90 10.28 16.75
CA LYS A 197 0.59 9.78 17.20
C LYS A 197 0.28 10.13 18.65
N GLU A 198 1.28 10.03 19.52
CA GLU A 198 1.14 10.36 20.94
C GLU A 198 0.94 11.87 21.13
N ILE A 199 1.69 12.68 20.38
CA ILE A 199 1.56 14.14 20.38
C ILE A 199 0.17 14.56 19.90
N GLU A 200 -0.30 14.03 18.77
CA GLU A 200 -1.65 14.31 18.26
C GLU A 200 -2.72 13.90 19.28
N LYS A 201 -2.59 12.71 19.88
CA LYS A 201 -3.52 12.24 20.91
C LYS A 201 -3.59 13.19 22.12
N ILE A 202 -2.44 13.63 22.65
CA ILE A 202 -2.39 14.59 23.76
C ILE A 202 -3.07 15.90 23.37
N ILE A 203 -2.82 16.38 22.15
CA ILE A 203 -3.45 17.61 21.63
C ILE A 203 -4.98 17.47 21.59
N LEU A 204 -5.47 16.37 21.03
CA LEU A 204 -6.90 16.08 20.92
C LEU A 204 -7.57 15.94 22.29
N GLU A 205 -6.93 15.29 23.25
CA GLU A 205 -7.53 15.03 24.56
C GLU A 205 -7.46 16.21 25.52
N LYS A 206 -6.32 16.92 25.55
CA LYS A 206 -6.05 17.96 26.57
C LYS A 206 -6.43 19.37 26.11
N PHE A 207 -6.52 19.61 24.82
CA PHE A 207 -6.77 20.95 24.26
C PHE A 207 -8.10 21.04 23.47
N GLN A 208 -9.02 20.10 23.68
CA GLN A 208 -10.34 20.06 23.04
C GLN A 208 -11.20 21.32 23.23
N ASN A 209 -10.92 22.12 24.26
CA ASN A 209 -11.65 23.36 24.55
C ASN A 209 -10.91 24.62 24.09
N GLU A 210 -9.72 24.46 23.52
CA GLU A 210 -8.91 25.59 23.07
C GLU A 210 -9.24 25.96 21.62
N LYS A 211 -9.29 27.27 21.38
CA LYS A 211 -9.67 27.87 20.09
C LYS A 211 -8.87 29.14 19.81
N GLY A 212 -8.81 29.52 18.53
CA GLY A 212 -8.21 30.78 18.10
C GLY A 212 -6.75 30.95 18.58
N LYS A 213 -6.47 32.04 19.28
CA LYS A 213 -5.13 32.44 19.72
C LYS A 213 -4.39 31.40 20.56
N LYS A 214 -5.09 30.57 21.34
CA LYS A 214 -4.42 29.52 22.13
C LYS A 214 -3.98 28.33 21.29
N LEU A 215 -4.71 27.99 20.22
CA LEU A 215 -4.24 27.02 19.24
C LEU A 215 -3.04 27.55 18.47
N ARG A 216 -3.00 28.86 18.20
CA ARG A 216 -1.79 29.51 17.66
C ARG A 216 -0.58 29.30 18.58
N TYR A 217 -0.75 29.44 19.89
CA TYR A 217 0.31 29.20 20.87
C TYR A 217 0.80 27.75 20.86
N LEU A 218 -0.09 26.78 20.76
CA LEU A 218 0.26 25.38 20.60
C LEU A 218 1.13 25.15 19.35
N ILE A 219 0.73 25.70 18.20
CA ILE A 219 1.48 25.52 16.95
C ILE A 219 2.84 26.24 17.00
N GLU A 220 2.92 27.43 17.58
CA GLU A 220 4.20 28.13 17.78
C GLU A 220 5.14 27.36 18.70
N TYR A 221 4.61 26.78 19.78
CA TYR A 221 5.39 25.92 20.68
C TYR A 221 5.97 24.70 19.96
N LEU A 222 5.16 23.99 19.17
CA LEU A 222 5.64 22.84 18.40
C LEU A 222 6.65 23.24 17.33
N ASN A 223 6.52 24.44 16.75
CA ASN A 223 7.47 24.97 15.78
C ASN A 223 8.79 25.40 16.43
N GLU A 224 8.77 25.98 17.62
CA GLU A 224 9.97 26.28 18.41
C GLU A 224 10.76 25.00 18.74
N LEU A 225 10.07 23.88 18.95
CA LEU A 225 10.69 22.57 19.20
C LEU A 225 11.13 21.85 17.91
N GLY A 226 10.92 22.44 16.73
CA GLY A 226 11.23 21.80 15.45
C GLY A 226 10.32 20.61 15.09
N ILE A 227 9.20 20.47 15.79
CA ILE A 227 8.25 19.37 15.62
C ILE A 227 7.30 19.63 14.46
N ILE A 228 6.92 20.89 14.25
CA ILE A 228 6.17 21.34 13.08
C ILE A 228 7.00 22.38 12.35
N SER A 229 7.08 22.30 11.03
CA SER A 229 7.70 23.33 10.21
C SER A 229 6.65 24.32 9.74
N MET A 230 6.82 25.61 10.08
CA MET A 230 5.96 26.69 9.59
C MET A 230 6.67 27.54 8.52
N VAL A 231 6.75 27.04 7.29
CA VAL A 231 7.23 27.83 6.14
C VAL A 231 6.06 28.62 5.53
N HIS A 232 6.35 29.64 4.72
CA HIS A 232 5.34 30.44 4.04
C HIS A 232 4.41 29.54 3.20
N GLY A 233 3.11 29.56 3.52
CA GLY A 233 2.08 28.73 2.89
C GLY A 233 1.65 27.49 3.69
N ASP A 234 2.41 27.10 4.71
CA ASP A 234 2.05 25.95 5.55
C ASP A 234 0.96 26.28 6.57
N ARG A 235 0.80 27.56 6.97
CA ARG A 235 -0.25 27.99 7.92
C ARG A 235 -1.66 27.64 7.45
N THR A 236 -1.96 27.88 6.16
CA THR A 236 -3.26 27.53 5.58
C THR A 236 -3.46 26.02 5.56
N LYS A 237 -2.41 25.26 5.26
CA LYS A 237 -2.48 23.79 5.19
C LYS A 237 -2.63 23.17 6.59
N ILE A 238 -1.87 23.66 7.57
CA ILE A 238 -1.96 23.28 8.97
C ILE A 238 -3.35 23.61 9.50
N TYR A 239 -3.88 24.80 9.21
CA TYR A 239 -5.24 25.17 9.58
C TYR A 239 -6.28 24.20 9.03
N SER A 240 -6.24 23.90 7.72
CA SER A 240 -7.17 22.94 7.11
C SER A 240 -7.03 21.55 7.74
N ALA A 241 -5.80 21.10 7.98
CA ALA A 241 -5.52 19.82 8.61
C ALA A 241 -6.05 19.75 10.05
N MET A 242 -5.85 20.80 10.86
CA MET A 242 -6.43 20.91 12.21
C MET A 242 -7.96 20.91 12.15
N LYS A 243 -8.56 21.67 11.23
CA LYS A 243 -10.03 21.74 11.08
C LYS A 243 -10.63 20.38 10.73
N ASN A 244 -9.90 19.57 9.96
CA ASN A 244 -10.33 18.23 9.56
C ASN A 244 -10.08 17.19 10.66
N SER A 245 -8.96 17.29 11.37
CA SER A 245 -8.56 16.33 12.40
C SER A 245 -9.23 16.58 13.76
N PHE A 246 -9.54 17.82 14.09
CA PHE A 246 -10.07 18.18 15.40
C PHE A 246 -11.60 18.15 15.33
N ASN A 247 -12.23 17.38 16.20
CA ASN A 247 -13.70 17.20 16.21
C ASN A 247 -14.44 18.32 16.95
N TRP A 248 -13.85 19.52 17.04
CA TRP A 248 -14.43 20.68 17.72
C TRP A 248 -14.17 21.99 16.95
N GLU A 249 -14.90 23.06 17.32
CA GLU A 249 -14.77 24.37 16.70
C GLU A 249 -13.45 25.06 17.10
N ILE A 250 -12.47 25.05 16.20
CA ILE A 250 -11.13 25.64 16.43
C ILE A 250 -11.06 27.16 16.18
N GLY A 251 -12.11 27.76 15.61
CA GLY A 251 -12.14 29.15 15.13
C GLY A 251 -11.73 29.30 13.67
N THR A 252 -11.68 30.55 13.18
CA THR A 252 -11.31 30.86 11.79
C THR A 252 -9.79 30.91 11.60
N HIS A 253 -9.31 30.73 10.38
CA HIS A 253 -7.89 30.92 10.04
C HIS A 253 -7.38 32.28 10.54
N GLN A 254 -8.17 33.35 10.36
CA GLN A 254 -7.81 34.68 10.84
C GLN A 254 -7.72 34.77 12.37
N SER A 255 -8.58 34.06 13.10
CA SER A 255 -8.54 34.04 14.58
C SER A 255 -7.30 33.33 15.15
N ILE A 256 -6.68 32.43 14.37
CA ILE A 256 -5.49 31.67 14.75
C ILE A 256 -4.22 32.36 14.21
N PHE A 257 -4.18 32.66 12.92
CA PHE A 257 -2.97 33.12 12.21
C PHE A 257 -3.03 34.59 11.75
N GLY A 258 -4.15 35.27 11.92
CA GLY A 258 -4.39 36.61 11.37
C GLY A 258 -3.75 37.76 12.15
N ASN A 259 -3.44 37.54 13.42
CA ASN A 259 -2.75 38.53 14.25
C ASN A 259 -1.24 38.28 14.26
N TRP A 260 -0.45 39.36 14.27
CA TRP A 260 0.99 39.28 14.41
C TRP A 260 1.36 38.64 15.76
N PHE A 261 2.16 37.58 15.71
CA PHE A 261 2.70 36.93 16.90
C PHE A 261 4.13 37.42 17.09
N SER A 262 4.36 38.15 18.17
CA SER A 262 5.69 38.60 18.57
C SER A 262 6.08 37.99 19.91
N ILE A 263 7.35 37.63 20.02
CA ILE A 263 7.99 37.26 21.28
C ILE A 263 8.74 38.52 21.77
N PRO A 264 8.58 38.95 23.04
CA PRO A 264 7.89 38.28 24.14
C PRO A 264 6.37 38.52 24.20
N ASN A 265 5.60 37.46 24.50
CA ASN A 265 4.16 37.51 24.73
C ASN A 265 3.82 36.84 26.08
N LYS A 266 3.35 37.63 27.06
CA LYS A 266 3.08 37.15 28.42
C LYS A 266 2.05 36.02 28.49
N GLU A 267 1.00 36.07 27.65
CA GLU A 267 -0.01 35.01 27.59
C GLU A 267 0.57 33.72 27.01
N TYR A 268 1.43 33.85 26.00
CA TYR A 268 2.14 32.71 25.41
C TYR A 268 3.09 32.07 26.42
N THR A 269 3.87 32.85 27.16
CA THR A 269 4.78 32.33 28.19
C THR A 269 4.03 31.51 29.24
N LYS A 270 2.90 32.02 29.75
CA LYS A 270 2.05 31.29 30.70
C LYS A 270 1.45 30.02 30.10
N PHE A 271 1.04 30.07 28.83
CA PHE A 271 0.49 28.90 28.15
C PHE A 271 1.57 27.84 27.85
N LYS A 272 2.80 28.28 27.56
CA LYS A 272 3.97 27.42 27.33
C LYS A 272 4.33 26.59 28.55
N GLU A 273 4.22 27.14 29.76
CA GLU A 273 4.37 26.38 31.01
C GLU A 273 3.37 25.21 31.09
N THR A 274 2.11 25.47 30.73
CA THR A 274 1.09 24.41 30.64
C THR A 274 1.47 23.36 29.60
N LEU A 275 1.94 23.78 28.41
CA LEU A 275 2.36 22.87 27.34
C LEU A 275 3.52 21.96 27.78
N ASN A 276 4.54 22.52 28.45
CA ASN A 276 5.66 21.75 28.96
C ASN A 276 5.23 20.63 29.92
N SER A 277 4.18 20.84 30.73
CA SER A 277 3.70 19.80 31.66
C SER A 277 3.00 18.63 30.95
N TYR A 278 2.43 18.86 29.77
CA TYR A 278 1.81 17.81 28.95
C TYR A 278 2.77 17.13 27.98
N PHE A 279 3.93 17.73 27.74
CA PHE A 279 4.95 17.20 26.83
C PHE A 279 6.34 17.06 27.50
N PRO A 280 6.45 16.31 28.62
CA PRO A 280 7.71 16.20 29.36
C PRO A 280 8.82 15.46 28.59
N PHE A 281 8.48 14.83 27.48
CA PHE A 281 9.41 14.09 26.61
C PHE A 281 9.85 14.89 25.38
N LEU A 282 9.37 16.13 25.22
CA LEU A 282 9.74 17.01 24.10
C LEU A 282 10.77 18.08 24.49
N SER A 283 11.18 18.09 25.77
CA SER A 283 12.21 18.97 26.34
C SER A 283 13.59 18.35 26.35
#